data_AF-A0A7W9AMQ2-F1
#
_entry.id   AF-A0A7W9AMQ2-F1
#
_cell.length_a   1.000
_cell.length_b   1.000
_cell.length_c   1.000
_cell.angle_alpha   90.00
_cell.angle_beta   90.00
_cell.angle_gamma   90.00
#
_symmetry.space_group_name_H-M   'P 1'
#
loop_
_entity.id
_entity.type
_entity.pdbx_description
1 polymer ?
#
loop_
_entity_poly.entity_id
_entity_poly.type
_entity_poly.pdbx_seq_one_letter_code
_entity_poly.pdbx_strand_id
1 'polypeptide(L)'
;MSLLTRRTLIGGLAAGAGSLLAGCDAAGQNEHVRGLIFKGADWNQWTQRALTDRNALAREFRVDQMSPVFRTNGTRDPGTPDYAAHAAAGFADWRVRVDGLVARPQAFSVAQLLSMPQRAQITRHDCVEGWSAIGKWQGPRLATLLDAAGLSTNARYLVFHCSDRYAGGRPYYESIDLVDAFHPQTILALGLNDRRLDVGHGAPARLRVERQLGYKQAKYVERIEAVADLKPLYGGKGGLWEDIAGYEWYAGI
;
A
#
# COMPACT_ATOMS: atom_id res chain seq x y z
N MET A 1 45.44 41.67 -7.33
CA MET A 1 44.30 41.03 -6.63
C MET A 1 43.01 41.55 -7.25
N SER A 2 42.34 40.74 -8.08
CA SER A 2 41.06 41.12 -8.71
C SER A 2 39.91 40.75 -7.76
N LEU A 3 39.11 41.74 -7.37
CA LEU A 3 37.98 41.57 -6.46
C LEU A 3 36.75 41.09 -7.25
N LEU A 4 36.36 39.83 -7.05
CA LEU A 4 35.09 39.29 -7.55
C LEU A 4 33.94 40.04 -6.87
N THR A 5 33.13 40.76 -7.66
CA THR A 5 32.02 41.56 -7.13
C THR A 5 30.76 40.71 -6.96
N ARG A 6 29.96 41.03 -5.94
CA ARG A 6 28.75 40.29 -5.52
C ARG A 6 27.72 40.06 -6.65
N ARG A 7 27.76 40.84 -7.73
CA ARG A 7 26.88 40.70 -8.92
C ARG A 7 27.27 39.54 -9.84
N THR A 8 28.55 39.19 -9.96
CA THR A 8 28.96 38.03 -10.79
C THR A 8 28.65 36.69 -10.12
N LEU A 9 28.63 36.65 -8.78
CA LEU A 9 28.18 35.48 -8.01
C LEU A 9 26.68 35.20 -8.15
N ILE A 10 25.85 36.24 -8.21
CA ILE A 10 24.38 36.08 -8.36
C ILE A 10 24.00 35.70 -9.79
N GLY A 11 24.72 36.21 -10.81
CA GLY A 11 24.50 35.82 -12.21
C GLY A 11 24.86 34.36 -12.52
N GLY A 12 25.88 33.80 -11.85
CA GLY A 12 26.27 32.39 -12.01
C GLY A 12 25.30 31.40 -11.38
N LEU A 13 24.65 31.77 -10.26
CA LEU A 13 23.69 30.90 -9.56
C LEU A 13 22.37 30.71 -10.33
N ALA A 14 21.92 31.73 -11.08
CA ALA A 14 20.71 31.63 -11.89
C ALA A 14 20.86 30.68 -13.10
N ALA A 15 22.05 30.60 -13.70
CA ALA A 15 22.33 29.65 -14.78
C ALA A 15 22.52 28.19 -14.30
N GLY A 16 22.95 28.00 -13.05
CA GLY A 16 23.12 26.66 -12.44
C GLY A 16 21.80 26.05 -11.93
N ALA A 17 20.87 26.86 -11.44
CA ALA A 17 19.60 26.34 -10.89
C ALA A 17 18.70 25.70 -11.97
N GLY A 18 18.68 26.24 -13.19
CA GLY A 18 17.88 25.70 -14.30
C GLY A 18 18.40 24.36 -14.85
N SER A 19 19.72 24.13 -14.76
CA SER A 19 20.36 22.88 -15.22
C SER A 19 20.26 21.75 -14.18
N LEU A 20 20.20 22.08 -12.89
CA LEU A 20 19.97 21.10 -11.82
C LEU A 20 18.53 20.55 -11.83
N LEU A 21 17.53 21.38 -12.13
CA LEU A 21 16.13 20.93 -12.21
C LEU A 21 15.86 20.07 -13.46
N ALA A 22 16.40 20.45 -14.62
CA ALA A 22 16.32 19.61 -15.83
C ALA A 22 17.11 18.30 -15.70
N GLY A 23 18.20 18.31 -14.92
CA GLY A 23 19.01 17.13 -14.64
C GLY A 23 18.29 16.07 -13.80
N CYS A 24 17.45 16.48 -12.83
CA CYS A 24 16.65 15.55 -12.04
C CYS A 24 15.56 14.87 -12.87
N ASP A 25 14.90 15.60 -13.75
CA ASP A 25 13.92 15.03 -14.68
C ASP A 25 14.59 14.09 -15.70
N ALA A 26 15.73 14.49 -16.28
CA ALA A 26 16.48 13.64 -17.23
C ALA A 26 17.06 12.38 -16.56
N ALA A 27 17.53 12.48 -15.32
CA ALA A 27 18.02 11.33 -14.54
C ALA A 27 16.88 10.37 -14.15
N GLY A 28 15.68 10.89 -13.86
CA GLY A 28 14.48 10.09 -13.61
C GLY A 28 13.98 9.34 -14.85
N GLN A 29 14.31 9.81 -16.06
CA GLN A 29 13.95 9.16 -17.33
C GLN A 29 15.05 8.23 -17.88
N ASN A 30 16.25 8.22 -17.29
CA ASN A 30 17.36 7.37 -17.73
C ASN A 30 17.28 5.97 -17.11
N GLU A 31 17.13 4.93 -17.94
CA GLU A 31 16.97 3.54 -17.48
C GLU A 31 18.14 3.02 -16.63
N HIS A 32 19.38 3.45 -16.90
CA HIS A 32 20.55 3.04 -16.11
C HIS A 32 20.55 3.65 -14.71
N VAL A 33 20.18 4.92 -14.58
CA VAL A 33 20.07 5.60 -13.28
C VAL A 33 18.90 5.01 -12.49
N ARG A 34 17.75 4.78 -13.14
CA ARG A 34 16.62 4.08 -12.54
C ARG A 34 17.02 2.69 -12.04
N GLY A 35 17.74 1.90 -12.84
CA GLY A 35 18.21 0.57 -12.44
C GLY A 35 19.15 0.56 -11.24
N LEU A 36 19.98 1.59 -11.08
CA LEU A 36 20.83 1.76 -9.90
C LEU A 36 20.02 2.16 -8.66
N ILE A 37 19.03 3.03 -8.80
CA ILE A 37 18.10 3.40 -7.72
C ILE A 37 17.27 2.19 -7.26
N PHE A 38 16.78 1.37 -8.20
CA PHE A 38 16.02 0.15 -7.87
C PHE A 38 16.89 -0.95 -7.25
N LYS A 39 18.17 -1.07 -7.60
CA LYS A 39 19.10 -1.86 -6.77
C LYS A 39 19.14 -1.34 -5.33
N GLY A 40 19.13 -0.01 -5.15
CA GLY A 40 19.00 0.62 -3.84
C GLY A 40 17.75 0.19 -3.05
N ALA A 41 16.63 -0.09 -3.73
CA ALA A 41 15.42 -0.60 -3.10
C ALA A 41 15.57 -2.05 -2.59
N ASP A 42 16.21 -2.93 -3.37
CA ASP A 42 16.55 -4.27 -2.92
C ASP A 42 17.46 -4.23 -1.68
N TRP A 43 18.40 -3.27 -1.65
CA TRP A 43 19.25 -3.00 -0.48
C TRP A 43 18.46 -2.45 0.70
N ASN A 44 17.48 -1.56 0.50
CA ASN A 44 16.59 -1.06 1.55
C ASN A 44 15.85 -2.22 2.21
N GLN A 45 15.15 -3.03 1.41
CA GLN A 45 14.41 -4.20 1.88
C GLN A 45 15.31 -5.16 2.66
N TRP A 46 16.48 -5.50 2.10
CA TRP A 46 17.43 -6.38 2.77
C TRP A 46 17.91 -5.79 4.10
N THR A 47 18.27 -4.50 4.12
CA THR A 47 18.79 -3.81 5.30
C THR A 47 17.75 -3.78 6.41
N GLN A 48 16.50 -3.38 6.11
CA GLN A 48 15.43 -3.38 7.09
C GLN A 48 15.18 -4.77 7.67
N ARG A 49 15.24 -5.82 6.84
CA ARG A 49 15.04 -7.22 7.27
C ARG A 49 16.21 -7.79 8.05
N ALA A 50 17.42 -7.31 7.80
CA ALA A 50 18.62 -7.72 8.54
C ALA A 50 18.66 -7.06 9.92
N LEU A 51 18.20 -5.81 10.03
CA LEU A 51 18.27 -5.02 11.26
C LEU A 51 17.04 -5.13 12.16
N THR A 52 15.87 -5.40 11.57
CA THR A 52 14.61 -5.45 12.33
C THR A 52 14.19 -6.90 12.54
N ASP A 53 13.81 -7.25 13.77
CA ASP A 53 13.14 -8.53 14.01
C ASP A 53 11.92 -8.66 13.08
N ARG A 54 11.82 -9.80 12.39
CA ARG A 54 10.72 -10.12 11.47
C ARG A 54 9.36 -10.08 12.18
N ASN A 55 9.35 -10.32 13.49
CA ASN A 55 8.14 -10.26 14.31
C ASN A 55 8.03 -8.95 15.11
N ALA A 56 8.95 -7.99 14.94
CA ALA A 56 8.83 -6.69 15.57
C ALA A 56 7.54 -6.01 15.12
N LEU A 57 6.68 -5.73 16.08
CA LEU A 57 5.44 -5.02 15.85
C LEU A 57 5.75 -3.55 15.51
N ALA A 58 5.03 -3.01 14.53
CA ALA A 58 4.86 -1.58 14.40
C ALA A 58 4.30 -1.03 15.71
N ARG A 59 4.76 0.18 16.08
CA ARG A 59 4.37 0.83 17.32
C ARG A 59 2.85 0.96 17.41
N GLU A 60 2.28 0.43 18.48
CA GLU A 60 0.89 0.67 18.83
C GLU A 60 0.79 1.89 19.76
N PHE A 61 -0.30 2.63 19.60
CA PHE A 61 -0.58 3.87 20.29
C PHE A 61 -1.75 3.70 21.26
N ARG A 62 -1.90 4.64 22.18
CA ARG A 62 -3.06 4.70 23.06
C ARG A 62 -4.21 5.48 22.43
N VAL A 63 -5.41 5.32 22.97
CA VAL A 63 -6.62 6.01 22.50
C VAL A 63 -6.48 7.53 22.57
N ASP A 64 -5.84 8.07 23.60
CA ASP A 64 -5.59 9.52 23.77
C ASP A 64 -4.58 10.09 22.77
N GLN A 65 -3.88 9.23 22.02
CA GLN A 65 -2.93 9.63 20.98
C GLN A 65 -3.52 9.52 19.56
N MET A 66 -4.77 9.10 19.43
CA MET A 66 -5.43 8.99 18.14
C MET A 66 -5.59 10.36 17.50
N SER A 67 -5.45 10.42 16.17
CA SER A 67 -5.69 11.66 15.45
C SER A 67 -7.18 12.04 15.53
N PRO A 68 -7.52 13.32 15.76
CA PRO A 68 -8.91 13.75 15.87
C PRO A 68 -9.70 13.49 14.58
N VAL A 69 -9.00 13.55 13.44
CA VAL A 69 -9.53 13.18 12.13
C VAL A 69 -8.53 12.24 11.47
N PHE A 70 -9.01 11.07 11.07
CA PHE A 70 -8.27 10.21 10.15
C PHE A 70 -8.54 10.69 8.73
N ARG A 71 -7.51 11.17 8.03
CA ARG A 71 -7.68 11.76 6.69
C ARG A 71 -7.91 10.68 5.64
N THR A 72 -8.82 10.94 4.72
CA THR A 72 -8.96 10.14 3.49
C THR A 72 -7.91 10.59 2.47
N ASN A 73 -7.33 9.63 1.74
CA ASN A 73 -6.33 9.90 0.71
C ASN A 73 -6.54 9.02 -0.52
N GLY A 74 -6.12 9.48 -1.70
CA GLY A 74 -6.37 8.84 -2.99
C GLY A 74 -7.86 8.80 -3.32
N THR A 75 -8.30 7.71 -3.96
CA THR A 75 -9.71 7.52 -4.35
C THR A 75 -10.67 7.54 -3.15
N ARG A 76 -11.61 8.48 -3.09
CA ARG A 76 -12.61 8.54 -2.00
C ARG A 76 -13.91 7.81 -2.29
N ASP A 77 -14.10 7.41 -3.54
CA ASP A 77 -15.20 6.59 -4.04
C ASP A 77 -14.73 5.98 -5.38
N PRO A 78 -14.76 4.64 -5.58
CA PRO A 78 -14.49 4.01 -6.87
C PRO A 78 -15.31 4.58 -8.03
N GLY A 79 -16.53 5.08 -7.75
CA GLY A 79 -17.37 5.75 -8.74
C GLY A 79 -17.93 4.85 -9.83
N THR A 80 -17.85 3.52 -9.67
CA THR A 80 -18.41 2.55 -10.63
C THR A 80 -19.86 2.22 -10.25
N PRO A 81 -20.76 1.96 -11.24
CA PRO A 81 -22.13 1.54 -10.96
C PRO A 81 -22.21 0.29 -10.07
N ASP A 82 -21.32 -0.68 -10.31
CA ASP A 82 -21.27 -1.93 -9.55
C ASP A 82 -20.91 -1.68 -8.08
N TYR A 83 -19.88 -0.86 -7.81
CA TYR A 83 -19.51 -0.51 -6.43
C TYR A 83 -20.62 0.29 -5.75
N ALA A 84 -21.25 1.23 -6.45
CA ALA A 84 -22.37 2.01 -5.92
C ALA A 84 -23.57 1.11 -5.53
N ALA A 85 -23.87 0.09 -6.34
CA ALA A 85 -24.90 -0.89 -6.02
C ALA A 85 -24.57 -1.70 -4.76
N HIS A 86 -23.31 -2.14 -4.61
CA HIS A 86 -22.85 -2.79 -3.39
C HIS A 86 -22.93 -1.87 -2.17
N ALA A 87 -22.51 -0.61 -2.28
CA ALA A 87 -22.57 0.37 -1.20
C ALA A 87 -24.03 0.64 -0.77
N ALA A 88 -24.96 0.78 -1.72
CA ALA A 88 -26.38 0.97 -1.46
C ALA A 88 -27.01 -0.24 -0.74
N ALA A 89 -26.53 -1.46 -1.02
CA ALA A 89 -26.93 -2.68 -0.34
C ALA A 89 -26.15 -2.97 0.95
N GLY A 90 -25.38 -2.01 1.48
CA GLY A 90 -24.57 -2.19 2.69
C GLY A 90 -23.50 -3.28 2.56
N PHE A 91 -23.01 -3.50 1.33
CA PHE A 91 -22.03 -4.52 0.97
C PHE A 91 -22.46 -5.97 1.28
N ALA A 92 -23.76 -6.25 1.36
CA ALA A 92 -24.29 -7.59 1.64
C ALA A 92 -23.77 -8.65 0.66
N ASP A 93 -23.62 -8.28 -0.61
CA ASP A 93 -23.15 -9.15 -1.69
C ASP A 93 -21.65 -9.03 -1.98
N TRP A 94 -20.94 -8.15 -1.27
CA TRP A 94 -19.49 -8.02 -1.44
C TRP A 94 -18.77 -9.29 -1.01
N ARG A 95 -17.84 -9.76 -1.84
CA ARG A 95 -17.01 -10.93 -1.56
C ARG A 95 -15.55 -10.60 -1.79
N VAL A 96 -14.70 -10.91 -0.83
CA VAL A 96 -13.24 -10.87 -1.01
C VAL A 96 -12.78 -12.25 -1.45
N ARG A 97 -12.37 -12.35 -2.70
CA ARG A 97 -11.85 -13.60 -3.28
C ARG A 97 -10.40 -13.82 -2.88
N VAL A 98 -10.04 -15.05 -2.55
CA VAL A 98 -8.66 -15.49 -2.32
C VAL A 98 -8.39 -16.66 -3.27
N ASP A 99 -7.49 -16.47 -4.22
CA ASP A 99 -7.22 -17.43 -5.30
C ASP A 99 -5.76 -17.39 -5.77
N GLY A 100 -5.47 -17.95 -6.96
CA GLY A 100 -4.13 -18.13 -7.49
C GLY A 100 -3.48 -19.39 -6.94
N LEU A 101 -2.27 -19.28 -6.39
CA LEU A 101 -1.49 -20.36 -5.80
C LEU A 101 -2.00 -20.75 -4.40
N VAL A 102 -3.24 -21.24 -4.34
CA VAL A 102 -3.90 -21.74 -3.13
C VAL A 102 -4.55 -23.10 -3.41
N ALA A 103 -4.66 -23.95 -2.39
CA ALA A 103 -5.27 -25.28 -2.53
C ALA A 103 -6.79 -25.22 -2.63
N ARG A 104 -7.42 -24.25 -1.97
CA ARG A 104 -8.87 -24.07 -1.90
C ARG A 104 -9.21 -22.60 -2.13
N PRO A 105 -9.42 -22.15 -3.38
CA PRO A 105 -9.90 -20.81 -3.64
C PRO A 105 -11.20 -20.53 -2.87
N GLN A 106 -11.30 -19.37 -2.23
CA GLN A 106 -12.47 -18.99 -1.42
C GLN A 106 -12.96 -17.59 -1.78
N ALA A 107 -14.23 -17.32 -1.51
CA ALA A 107 -14.84 -16.00 -1.62
C ALA A 107 -15.54 -15.67 -0.31
N PHE A 108 -14.90 -14.84 0.52
CA PHE A 108 -15.40 -14.51 1.85
C PHE A 108 -16.40 -13.36 1.80
N SER A 109 -17.60 -13.57 2.34
CA SER A 109 -18.53 -12.47 2.58
C SER A 109 -18.06 -11.55 3.69
N VAL A 110 -18.52 -10.30 3.69
CA VAL A 110 -18.26 -9.35 4.77
C VAL A 110 -18.71 -9.93 6.12
N ALA A 111 -19.84 -10.66 6.16
CA ALA A 111 -20.32 -11.33 7.37
C ALA A 111 -19.36 -12.43 7.86
N GLN A 112 -18.80 -13.23 6.96
CA GLN A 112 -17.78 -14.24 7.31
C GLN A 112 -16.48 -13.59 7.79
N LEU A 113 -16.03 -12.52 7.14
CA LEU A 113 -14.82 -11.80 7.56
C LEU A 113 -14.99 -11.17 8.96
N LEU A 114 -16.20 -10.69 9.28
CA LEU A 114 -16.53 -10.16 10.60
C LEU A 114 -16.61 -11.25 11.69
N SER A 115 -16.93 -12.50 11.34
CA SER A 115 -17.03 -13.61 12.28
C SER A 115 -15.70 -14.32 12.56
N MET A 116 -14.68 -14.09 11.72
CA MET A 116 -13.31 -14.55 11.97
C MET A 116 -12.71 -13.90 13.23
N PRO A 117 -11.65 -14.50 13.83
CA PRO A 117 -10.90 -13.85 14.90
C PRO A 117 -10.40 -12.47 14.49
N GLN A 118 -10.89 -11.43 15.19
CA GLN A 118 -10.55 -10.04 14.90
C GLN A 118 -9.29 -9.62 15.66
N ARG A 119 -8.44 -8.84 14.99
CA ARG A 119 -7.38 -8.05 15.63
C ARG A 119 -7.79 -6.59 15.61
N ALA A 120 -7.69 -5.92 16.75
CA ALA A 120 -7.81 -4.47 16.84
C ALA A 120 -6.43 -3.86 17.11
N GLN A 121 -6.12 -2.73 16.48
CA GLN A 121 -4.80 -2.12 16.57
C GLN A 121 -4.87 -0.61 16.39
N ILE A 122 -4.22 0.14 17.29
CA ILE A 122 -4.11 1.60 17.14
C ILE A 122 -2.73 1.88 16.58
N THR A 123 -2.67 2.17 15.28
CA THR A 123 -1.41 2.32 14.55
C THR A 123 -1.39 3.61 13.75
N ARG A 124 -0.18 4.05 13.42
CA ARG A 124 0.03 5.23 12.59
C ARG A 124 0.05 4.83 11.12
N HIS A 125 -0.64 5.61 10.30
CA HIS A 125 -0.52 5.57 8.86
C HIS A 125 0.40 6.71 8.44
N ASP A 126 1.50 6.36 7.79
CA ASP A 126 2.49 7.32 7.30
C ASP A 126 2.34 7.43 5.77
N CYS A 127 1.94 8.60 5.29
CA CYS A 127 1.73 8.85 3.88
C CYS A 127 2.99 9.42 3.23
N VAL A 128 3.26 8.99 2.00
CA VAL A 128 4.36 9.51 1.17
C VAL A 128 4.27 11.02 0.93
N GLU A 129 3.07 11.61 1.04
CA GLU A 129 2.82 13.05 0.91
C GLU A 129 3.24 13.86 2.16
N GLY A 130 3.91 13.24 3.14
CA GLY A 130 4.51 13.92 4.29
C GLY A 130 3.57 14.18 5.46
N TRP A 131 2.44 13.47 5.54
CA TRP A 131 1.52 13.54 6.67
C TRP A 131 1.28 12.16 7.28
N SER A 132 0.86 12.13 8.55
CA SER A 132 0.50 10.91 9.23
C SER A 132 -0.79 11.05 10.03
N ALA A 133 -1.47 9.93 10.26
CA ALA A 133 -2.67 9.86 11.09
C ALA A 133 -2.69 8.56 11.91
N ILE A 134 -3.11 8.65 13.17
CA ILE A 134 -3.22 7.51 14.08
C ILE A 134 -4.70 7.13 14.18
N GLY A 135 -5.00 5.85 13.89
CA GLY A 135 -6.36 5.33 13.90
C GLY A 135 -6.41 3.93 14.49
N LYS A 136 -7.58 3.57 15.04
CA LYS A 136 -7.87 2.22 15.53
C LYS A 136 -8.45 1.38 14.41
N TRP A 137 -7.67 0.49 13.85
CA TRP A 137 -8.09 -0.44 12.80
C TRP A 137 -8.57 -1.75 13.40
N GLN A 138 -9.53 -2.38 12.74
CA GLN A 138 -10.04 -3.69 13.15
C GLN A 138 -10.36 -4.56 11.94
N GLY A 139 -9.92 -5.82 11.99
CA GLY A 139 -10.18 -6.81 10.95
C GLY A 139 -9.53 -8.16 11.26
N PRO A 140 -9.85 -9.23 10.50
CA PRO A 140 -9.12 -10.48 10.59
C PRO A 140 -7.67 -10.32 10.13
N ARG A 141 -6.77 -11.10 10.73
CA ARG A 141 -5.39 -11.21 10.25
C ARG A 141 -5.39 -11.80 8.85
N LEU A 142 -4.57 -11.25 7.97
CA LEU A 142 -4.47 -11.73 6.59
C LEU A 142 -4.03 -13.21 6.55
N ALA A 143 -3.09 -13.60 7.42
CA ALA A 143 -2.67 -14.99 7.62
C ALA A 143 -3.86 -15.96 7.79
N THR A 144 -4.89 -15.58 8.56
CA THR A 144 -6.08 -16.43 8.79
C THR A 144 -6.81 -16.76 7.48
N LEU A 145 -6.92 -15.80 6.56
CA LEU A 145 -7.54 -16.02 5.26
C LEU A 145 -6.69 -16.94 4.37
N LEU A 146 -5.37 -16.75 4.41
CA LEU A 146 -4.41 -17.54 3.63
C LEU A 146 -4.34 -19.00 4.11
N ASP A 147 -4.37 -19.21 5.42
CA ASP A 147 -4.40 -20.54 6.03
C ASP A 147 -5.70 -21.27 5.67
N ALA A 148 -6.83 -20.58 5.71
CA ALA A 148 -8.12 -21.13 5.29
C ALA A 148 -8.09 -21.56 3.81
N ALA A 149 -7.55 -20.71 2.93
CA ALA A 149 -7.38 -21.01 1.50
C ALA A 149 -6.31 -22.08 1.21
N GLY A 150 -5.40 -22.34 2.16
CA GLY A 150 -4.30 -23.29 2.00
C GLY A 150 -3.26 -22.76 1.00
N LEU A 151 -2.58 -21.66 1.35
CA LEU A 151 -1.54 -21.05 0.53
C LEU A 151 -0.45 -22.05 0.11
N SER A 152 -0.10 -22.06 -1.16
CA SER A 152 0.96 -22.90 -1.71
C SER A 152 2.35 -22.43 -1.25
N THR A 153 3.26 -23.37 -1.03
CA THR A 153 4.69 -23.09 -0.81
C THR A 153 5.39 -22.46 -2.02
N ASN A 154 4.76 -22.50 -3.21
CA ASN A 154 5.28 -21.84 -4.41
C ASN A 154 4.85 -20.37 -4.51
N ALA A 155 3.92 -19.91 -3.67
CA ALA A 155 3.55 -18.51 -3.61
C ALA A 155 4.70 -17.68 -3.03
N ARG A 156 4.90 -16.48 -3.55
CA ARG A 156 5.91 -15.52 -3.07
C ARG A 156 5.30 -14.17 -2.73
N TYR A 157 4.20 -13.81 -3.39
CA TYR A 157 3.53 -12.53 -3.24
C TYR A 157 2.02 -12.70 -3.17
N LEU A 158 1.37 -11.71 -2.58
CA LEU A 158 -0.07 -11.52 -2.64
C LEU A 158 -0.37 -10.23 -3.39
N VAL A 159 -1.29 -10.32 -4.34
CA VAL A 159 -1.72 -9.21 -5.19
C VAL A 159 -3.16 -8.86 -4.83
N PHE A 160 -3.39 -7.62 -4.46
CA PHE A 160 -4.69 -7.08 -4.07
C PHE A 160 -5.28 -6.34 -5.26
N HIS A 161 -6.38 -6.85 -5.79
CA HIS A 161 -7.15 -6.17 -6.83
C HIS A 161 -8.30 -5.41 -6.17
N CYS A 162 -8.47 -4.17 -6.61
CA CYS A 162 -9.35 -3.20 -5.97
C CYS A 162 -10.40 -2.69 -6.94
N SER A 163 -11.51 -2.23 -6.39
CA SER A 163 -12.63 -1.68 -7.18
C SER A 163 -12.31 -0.35 -7.84
N ASP A 164 -11.37 0.42 -7.27
CA ASP A 164 -11.08 1.76 -7.74
C ASP A 164 -10.17 1.81 -8.98
N ARG A 165 -10.32 2.91 -9.70
CA ARG A 165 -9.61 3.18 -10.95
C ARG A 165 -8.98 4.56 -10.92
N TYR A 166 -7.81 4.68 -11.54
CA TYR A 166 -7.06 5.92 -11.68
C TYR A 166 -7.09 6.43 -13.13
N ALA A 167 -6.39 7.54 -13.38
CA ALA A 167 -6.31 8.21 -14.68
C ALA A 167 -6.07 7.23 -15.83
N GLY A 168 -6.94 7.30 -16.84
CA GLY A 168 -6.97 6.38 -17.98
C GLY A 168 -7.72 5.07 -17.73
N GLY A 169 -8.52 4.98 -16.65
CA GLY A 169 -9.29 3.79 -16.31
C GLY A 169 -8.43 2.62 -15.80
N ARG A 170 -7.18 2.90 -15.41
CA ARG A 170 -6.24 1.89 -14.89
C ARG A 170 -6.74 1.38 -13.53
N PRO A 171 -6.93 0.07 -13.35
CA PRO A 171 -7.33 -0.47 -12.06
C PRO A 171 -6.22 -0.22 -11.03
N TYR A 172 -6.62 0.18 -9.83
CA TYR A 172 -5.69 0.19 -8.71
C TYR A 172 -5.44 -1.26 -8.25
N TYR A 173 -4.19 -1.59 -8.06
CA TYR A 173 -3.77 -2.85 -7.49
C TYR A 173 -2.50 -2.62 -6.68
N GLU A 174 -2.25 -3.52 -5.74
CA GLU A 174 -1.08 -3.46 -4.89
C GLU A 174 -0.57 -4.87 -4.59
N SER A 175 0.66 -5.01 -4.12
CA SER A 175 1.17 -6.29 -3.66
C SER A 175 2.12 -6.18 -2.48
N ILE A 176 2.19 -7.29 -1.73
CA ILE A 176 3.12 -7.49 -0.62
C ILE A 176 3.72 -8.90 -0.74
N ASP A 177 4.83 -9.14 -0.07
CA ASP A 177 5.38 -10.50 0.03
C ASP A 177 4.81 -11.28 1.21
N LEU A 178 5.20 -12.56 1.30
CA LEU A 178 4.71 -13.42 2.37
C LEU A 178 5.24 -13.03 3.76
N VAL A 179 6.37 -12.35 3.87
CA VAL A 179 6.87 -11.89 5.19
C VAL A 179 5.88 -10.88 5.76
N ASP A 180 5.50 -9.88 4.96
CA ASP A 180 4.53 -8.88 5.39
C ASP A 180 3.11 -9.45 5.48
N ALA A 181 2.74 -10.40 4.62
CA ALA A 181 1.41 -11.02 4.65
C ALA A 181 1.13 -11.80 5.95
N PHE A 182 2.14 -12.48 6.48
CA PHE A 182 2.02 -13.27 7.72
C PHE A 182 2.33 -12.47 8.99
N HIS A 183 2.76 -11.21 8.84
CA HIS A 183 3.07 -10.35 9.99
C HIS A 183 1.85 -10.21 10.93
N PRO A 184 2.04 -10.26 12.26
CA PRO A 184 0.92 -10.26 13.21
C PRO A 184 -0.03 -9.06 13.12
N GLN A 185 0.45 -7.91 12.63
CA GLN A 185 -0.34 -6.67 12.43
C GLN A 185 -0.86 -6.47 11.00
N THR A 186 -0.63 -7.43 10.10
CA THR A 186 -1.20 -7.35 8.75
C THR A 186 -2.62 -7.89 8.77
N ILE A 187 -3.58 -6.99 8.55
CA ILE A 187 -5.01 -7.29 8.65
C ILE A 187 -5.74 -6.86 7.38
N LEU A 188 -6.84 -7.54 7.10
CA LEU A 188 -7.87 -7.04 6.20
C LEU A 188 -8.87 -6.25 7.04
N ALA A 189 -8.67 -4.95 7.17
CA ALA A 189 -9.50 -4.09 7.99
C ALA A 189 -10.92 -3.94 7.43
N LEU A 190 -11.89 -4.01 8.34
CA LEU A 190 -13.33 -3.82 8.10
C LEU A 190 -13.88 -2.66 8.94
N GLY A 191 -13.08 -2.15 9.87
CA GLY A 191 -13.43 -1.03 10.74
C GLY A 191 -12.28 -0.07 11.02
N LEU A 192 -12.67 1.18 11.27
CA LEU A 192 -11.82 2.29 11.68
C LEU A 192 -12.51 3.05 12.81
N ASN A 193 -11.79 3.28 13.91
CA ASN A 193 -12.26 4.03 15.08
C ASN A 193 -13.63 3.53 15.57
N ASP A 194 -13.69 2.21 15.85
CA ASP A 194 -14.85 1.50 16.41
C ASP A 194 -16.12 1.53 15.54
N ARG A 195 -16.00 1.91 14.27
CA ARG A 195 -17.07 1.92 13.28
C ARG A 195 -16.67 1.08 12.07
N ARG A 196 -17.67 0.62 11.30
CA ARG A 196 -17.40 0.05 9.96
C ARG A 196 -16.70 1.10 9.10
N LEU A 197 -15.84 0.65 8.19
CA LEU A 197 -15.23 1.56 7.22
C LEU A 197 -16.33 2.29 6.44
N ASP A 198 -16.14 3.59 6.27
CA ASP A 198 -16.88 4.34 5.25
C ASP A 198 -16.20 4.18 3.88
N VAL A 199 -16.91 4.60 2.82
CA VAL A 199 -16.40 4.52 1.45
C VAL A 199 -15.08 5.27 1.32
N GLY A 200 -14.94 6.48 1.86
CA GLY A 200 -13.70 7.27 1.77
C GLY A 200 -12.46 6.58 2.36
N HIS A 201 -12.65 5.69 3.34
CA HIS A 201 -11.59 4.93 3.98
C HIS A 201 -11.37 3.53 3.38
N GLY A 202 -12.13 3.14 2.34
CA GLY A 202 -11.94 1.88 1.63
C GLY A 202 -12.93 0.78 1.99
N ALA A 203 -14.17 1.14 2.34
CA ALA A 203 -15.22 0.14 2.60
C ALA A 203 -15.40 -0.87 1.44
N PRO A 204 -15.85 -2.10 1.72
CA PRO A 204 -16.03 -2.67 3.06
C PRO A 204 -14.72 -3.27 3.60
N ALA A 205 -13.69 -3.41 2.78
CA ALA A 205 -12.45 -4.11 3.11
C ALA A 205 -11.21 -3.37 2.59
N ARG A 206 -10.25 -3.15 3.49
CA ARG A 206 -8.98 -2.46 3.22
C ARG A 206 -7.81 -3.24 3.78
N LEU A 207 -6.73 -3.38 3.01
CA LEU A 207 -5.46 -3.88 3.50
C LEU A 207 -4.82 -2.88 4.47
N ARG A 208 -4.33 -3.40 5.59
CA ARG A 208 -3.43 -2.71 6.51
C ARG A 208 -2.15 -3.52 6.67
N VAL A 209 -1.04 -2.96 6.17
CA VAL A 209 0.34 -3.44 6.38
C VAL A 209 1.09 -2.32 7.12
N GLU A 210 1.17 -2.46 8.44
CA GLU A 210 1.54 -1.34 9.34
C GLU A 210 3.03 -0.96 9.29
N ARG A 211 3.86 -1.81 8.68
CA ARG A 211 5.29 -1.58 8.50
C ARG A 211 5.63 -0.99 7.13
N GLN A 212 4.62 -0.52 6.39
CA GLN A 212 4.80 0.07 5.07
C GLN A 212 4.05 1.39 4.91
N LEU A 213 4.54 2.23 3.99
CA LEU A 213 3.92 3.50 3.64
C LEU A 213 2.48 3.35 3.14
N GLY A 214 1.74 4.45 3.25
CA GLY A 214 0.30 4.47 3.07
C GLY A 214 -0.22 4.03 1.70
N TYR A 215 0.59 4.17 0.64
CA TYR A 215 0.18 3.74 -0.70
C TYR A 215 0.18 2.22 -0.87
N LYS A 216 0.84 1.47 0.02
CA LYS A 216 0.81 0.00 0.03
C LYS A 216 -0.46 -0.56 0.66
N GLN A 217 -1.30 0.31 1.22
CA GLN A 217 -2.46 -0.05 2.04
C GLN A 217 -3.75 0.03 1.21
N ALA A 218 -3.90 -0.96 0.33
CA ALA A 218 -4.95 -1.06 -0.68
C ALA A 218 -6.38 -0.95 -0.13
N LYS A 219 -7.23 -0.14 -0.77
CA LYS A 219 -8.64 0.07 -0.40
C LYS A 219 -9.55 -0.72 -1.33
N TYR A 220 -10.81 -0.91 -0.94
CA TYR A 220 -11.84 -1.50 -1.80
C TYR A 220 -11.44 -2.89 -2.33
N VAL A 221 -10.83 -3.72 -1.47
CA VAL A 221 -10.23 -4.99 -1.86
C VAL A 221 -11.31 -5.98 -2.28
N GLU A 222 -11.23 -6.47 -3.52
CA GLU A 222 -12.15 -7.45 -4.11
C GLU A 222 -11.53 -8.83 -4.22
N ARG A 223 -10.21 -8.90 -4.45
CA ARG A 223 -9.48 -10.14 -4.69
C ARG A 223 -8.07 -10.07 -4.16
N ILE A 224 -7.61 -11.18 -3.59
CA ILE A 224 -6.26 -11.42 -3.10
C ILE A 224 -5.73 -12.64 -3.87
N GLU A 225 -4.84 -12.41 -4.82
CA GLU A 225 -4.27 -13.45 -5.67
C GLU A 225 -2.86 -13.81 -5.18
N ALA A 226 -2.64 -15.10 -4.89
CA ALA A 226 -1.32 -15.61 -4.55
C ALA A 226 -0.53 -15.94 -5.82
N VAL A 227 0.66 -15.36 -5.99
CA VAL A 227 1.49 -15.53 -7.21
C VAL A 227 2.95 -15.81 -6.88
N ALA A 228 3.66 -16.44 -7.84
CA ALA A 228 5.09 -16.71 -7.75
C ALA A 228 5.96 -15.57 -8.29
N ASP A 229 5.43 -14.76 -9.21
CA ASP A 229 6.12 -13.65 -9.84
C ASP A 229 5.13 -12.51 -10.12
N LEU A 230 5.58 -11.27 -9.94
CA LEU A 230 4.82 -10.04 -10.20
C LEU A 230 5.00 -9.58 -11.65
N LYS A 231 6.11 -9.93 -12.32
CA LYS A 231 6.44 -9.48 -13.69
C LYS A 231 5.33 -9.68 -14.72
N PRO A 232 4.57 -10.79 -14.71
CA PRO A 232 3.50 -11.00 -15.70
C PRO A 232 2.25 -10.14 -15.46
N LEU A 233 2.15 -9.46 -14.31
CA LEU A 233 0.97 -8.72 -13.91
C LEU A 233 1.14 -7.22 -14.18
N TYR A 234 0.20 -6.64 -14.90
CA TYR A 234 0.15 -5.20 -15.17
C TYR A 234 1.48 -4.66 -15.75
N GLY A 235 2.13 -3.69 -15.10
CA GLY A 235 3.44 -3.18 -15.50
C GLY A 235 4.63 -3.95 -14.91
N GLY A 236 4.37 -5.02 -14.14
CA GLY A 236 5.37 -5.95 -13.62
C GLY A 236 6.16 -5.45 -12.41
N LYS A 237 5.83 -4.27 -11.86
CA LYS A 237 6.55 -3.66 -10.72
C LYS A 237 5.82 -3.80 -9.38
N GLY A 238 4.68 -4.47 -9.35
CA GLY A 238 4.04 -4.93 -8.13
C GLY A 238 2.98 -4.00 -7.52
N GLY A 239 2.68 -2.87 -8.14
CA GLY A 239 1.58 -2.00 -7.72
C GLY A 239 1.37 -0.86 -8.72
N LEU A 240 0.23 -0.18 -8.62
CA LEU A 240 -0.10 0.90 -9.55
C LEU A 240 0.97 2.01 -9.51
N TRP A 241 1.37 2.45 -8.32
CA TRP A 241 2.29 3.58 -8.16
C TRP A 241 3.71 3.22 -8.56
N GLU A 242 4.12 1.98 -8.32
CA GLU A 242 5.36 1.39 -8.78
C GLU A 242 5.40 1.38 -10.32
N ASP A 243 4.31 0.98 -10.96
CA ASP A 243 4.18 0.92 -12.41
C ASP A 243 4.26 2.32 -13.06
N ILE A 244 3.46 3.27 -12.56
CA ILE A 244 3.24 4.56 -13.25
C ILE A 244 4.11 5.71 -12.75
N ALA A 245 4.50 5.69 -11.48
CA ALA A 245 5.27 6.76 -10.84
C ALA A 245 6.66 6.28 -10.41
N GLY A 246 6.96 4.98 -10.50
CA GLY A 246 8.25 4.43 -10.13
C GLY A 246 8.48 4.43 -8.62
N TYR A 247 7.41 4.33 -7.83
CA TYR A 247 7.54 4.16 -6.37
C TYR A 247 8.30 2.87 -6.03
N GLU A 248 8.87 2.84 -4.83
CA GLU A 248 9.60 1.68 -4.33
C GLU A 248 8.64 0.56 -3.94
N TRP A 249 8.78 -0.63 -4.52
CA TRP A 249 7.84 -1.70 -4.21
C TRP A 249 7.83 -2.12 -2.73
N TYR A 250 9.00 -2.17 -2.08
CA TYR A 250 9.10 -2.36 -0.64
C TYR A 250 9.19 -1.01 0.08
N ALA A 251 8.07 -0.51 0.57
CA ALA A 251 7.98 0.82 1.17
C ALA A 251 8.09 0.79 2.70
N GLY A 252 9.07 0.04 3.22
CA GLY A 252 9.19 -0.24 4.65
C GLY A 252 9.52 0.98 5.50
N ILE A 253 8.96 1.06 6.72
CA ILE A 253 9.18 2.13 7.72
C ILE A 253 9.47 1.59 9.12
#